data_AF-A0A132A6I1-F1
#
_entry.id   AF-A0A132A6I1-F1
#
_cell.length_a   1.000
_cell.length_b   1.000
_cell.length_c   1.000
_cell.angle_alpha   90.00
_cell.angle_beta   90.00
_cell.angle_gamma   90.00
#
_symmetry.space_group_name_H-M   'P 1'
#
loop_
_entity.id
_entity.type
_entity.pdbx_description
1 polymer ?
#
loop_
_entity_poly.entity_id
_entity_poly.type
_entity_poly.pdbx_seq_one_letter_code
_entity_poly.pdbx_strand_id
1 'polypeptide(L)'
;MSQALAASFNNWDKERDEYNISKDPRFWTENDVSRWFNWAIKEFNLEGFDPQNLIISGKAMCEMGKEMFLAQTPPYVGDILWEHLDRLLRGI
;
A
#
# COMPACT_ATOMS: atom_id res chain seq x y z
N MET A 1 15.02 8.08 7.71
CA MET A 1 13.98 7.83 6.70
C MET A 1 14.35 8.60 5.45
N SER A 2 14.43 7.93 4.30
CA SER A 2 14.81 8.49 3.01
C SER A 2 13.80 9.56 2.57
N GLN A 3 14.26 10.75 2.16
CA GLN A 3 13.39 11.85 1.71
C GLN A 3 12.44 11.44 0.56
N ALA A 4 12.85 10.45 -0.25
CA ALA A 4 12.03 9.90 -1.32
C ALA A 4 10.73 9.25 -0.81
N LEU A 5 10.78 8.49 0.29
CA LEU A 5 9.59 7.82 0.83
C LEU A 5 8.55 8.82 1.34
N ALA A 6 9.01 9.91 1.96
CA ALA A 6 8.12 10.96 2.44
C ALA A 6 7.42 11.69 1.28
N ALA A 7 8.12 11.92 0.16
CA ALA A 7 7.52 12.49 -1.03
C ALA A 7 6.47 11.53 -1.63
N SER A 8 6.79 10.24 -1.72
CA SER A 8 5.86 9.21 -2.18
C SER A 8 4.59 9.18 -1.33
N PHE A 9 4.68 9.13 0.01
CA PHE A 9 3.47 9.10 0.85
C PHE A 9 2.55 10.31 0.66
N ASN A 10 3.11 11.50 0.37
CA ASN A 10 2.30 12.67 0.02
C ASN A 10 1.61 12.52 -1.35
N ASN A 11 2.22 11.83 -2.32
CA ASN A 11 1.58 11.51 -3.59
C ASN A 11 0.39 10.56 -3.37
N TRP A 12 0.52 9.56 -2.50
CA TRP A 12 -0.60 8.68 -2.16
C TRP A 12 -1.75 9.44 -1.50
N ASP A 13 -1.46 10.38 -0.59
CA ASP A 13 -2.50 11.16 0.08
C ASP A 13 -3.40 11.92 -0.91
N LYS A 14 -2.79 12.47 -1.97
CA LYS A 14 -3.51 13.13 -3.07
C LYS A 14 -4.34 12.14 -3.90
N GLU A 15 -3.76 11.00 -4.27
CA GLU A 15 -4.47 9.98 -5.05
C GLU A 15 -5.65 9.42 -4.27
N ARG A 16 -5.46 9.18 -2.97
CA ARG A 16 -6.51 8.78 -2.04
C ARG A 16 -7.66 9.79 -1.99
N ASP A 17 -7.35 11.10 -1.92
CA ASP A 17 -8.35 12.17 -1.92
C ASP A 17 -9.13 12.24 -3.25
N GLU A 18 -8.42 12.16 -4.38
CA GLU A 18 -9.00 12.15 -5.73
C GLU A 18 -9.98 10.99 -5.92
N TYR A 19 -9.63 9.79 -5.45
CA TYR A 19 -10.45 8.59 -5.56
C TYR A 19 -11.38 8.34 -4.37
N ASN A 20 -11.48 9.27 -3.40
CA ASN A 20 -12.29 9.12 -2.19
C ASN A 20 -12.01 7.83 -1.40
N ILE A 21 -10.75 7.37 -1.40
CA ILE A 21 -10.32 6.19 -0.67
C ILE A 21 -10.25 6.52 0.83
N SER A 22 -10.69 5.60 1.69
CA SER A 22 -10.68 5.84 3.14
C SER A 22 -9.26 6.03 3.67
N LYS A 23 -9.06 6.84 4.71
CA LYS A 23 -7.77 6.94 5.40
C LYS A 23 -7.39 5.64 6.11
N ASP A 24 -8.40 4.93 6.58
CA ASP A 24 -8.26 3.66 7.27
C ASP A 24 -8.23 2.50 6.26
N PRO A 25 -7.12 1.76 6.16
CA PRO A 25 -6.98 0.65 5.21
C PRO A 25 -7.93 -0.50 5.51
N ARG A 26 -8.50 -0.58 6.72
CA ARG A 26 -9.55 -1.56 7.08
C ARG A 26 -10.84 -1.37 6.29
N PHE A 27 -11.10 -0.16 5.79
CA PHE A 27 -12.28 0.14 4.97
C PHE A 27 -11.99 0.13 3.48
N TRP A 28 -10.76 -0.21 3.06
CA TRP A 28 -10.43 -0.30 1.66
C TRP A 28 -11.14 -1.48 1.02
N THR A 29 -11.72 -1.23 -0.15
CA THR A 29 -12.22 -2.26 -1.05
C THR A 29 -11.05 -2.93 -1.77
N GLU A 30 -11.31 -4.07 -2.42
CA GLU A 30 -10.30 -4.75 -3.26
C GLU A 30 -9.72 -3.80 -4.32
N ASN A 31 -10.56 -2.92 -4.88
CA ASN A 31 -10.14 -1.93 -5.87
C ASN A 31 -9.23 -0.84 -5.27
N ASP A 32 -9.50 -0.40 -4.04
CA ASP A 32 -8.67 0.59 -3.34
C ASP A 32 -7.30 0.01 -2.99
N VAL A 33 -7.26 -1.27 -2.57
CA VAL A 33 -6.02 -2.01 -2.34
C VAL A 33 -5.22 -2.12 -3.63
N SER A 34 -5.85 -2.54 -4.73
CA SER A 34 -5.18 -2.60 -6.03
C SER A 34 -4.67 -1.23 -6.49
N ARG A 35 -5.38 -0.14 -6.22
CA ARG A 35 -4.91 1.23 -6.51
C ARG A 35 -3.68 1.59 -5.71
N TRP A 36 -3.69 1.32 -4.40
CA TRP A 36 -2.53 1.55 -3.53
C TRP A 36 -1.29 0.81 -4.01
N PHE A 37 -1.44 -0.44 -4.42
CA PHE A 37 -0.34 -1.19 -5.01
C PHE A 37 0.10 -0.63 -6.36
N ASN A 38 -0.81 -0.25 -7.26
CA ASN A 38 -0.47 0.38 -8.53
C ASN A 38 0.33 1.67 -8.34
N TRP A 39 -0.08 2.50 -7.39
CA TRP A 39 0.66 3.70 -7.00
C TRP A 39 2.07 3.34 -6.53
N ALA A 40 2.19 2.37 -5.62
CA ALA A 40 3.48 1.94 -5.11
C ALA A 40 4.39 1.36 -6.21
N ILE A 41 3.83 0.62 -7.17
CA ILE A 41 4.57 0.10 -8.31
C ILE A 41 5.16 1.23 -9.14
N LYS A 42 4.38 2.29 -9.39
CA LYS A 42 4.83 3.47 -10.15
C LYS A 42 5.88 4.27 -9.39
N GLU A 43 5.72 4.46 -8.08
CA GLU A 43 6.63 5.27 -7.26
C GLU A 43 7.95 4.55 -6.93
N PHE A 44 7.89 3.25 -6.64
CA PHE A 44 9.06 2.46 -6.23
C PHE A 44 9.64 1.61 -7.36
N ASN A 45 9.07 1.73 -8.57
CA ASN A 45 9.45 0.95 -9.76
C ASN A 45 9.50 -0.56 -9.47
N LEU A 46 8.41 -1.11 -8.92
CA LEU A 46 8.26 -2.55 -8.67
C LEU A 46 8.16 -3.30 -10.00
N GLU A 47 9.29 -3.65 -10.59
CA GLU A 47 9.30 -4.55 -11.74
C GLU A 47 8.89 -5.96 -11.29
N GLY A 48 7.79 -6.47 -11.88
CA GLY A 48 7.34 -7.86 -11.70
C GLY A 48 6.30 -8.11 -10.60
N PHE A 49 5.78 -7.07 -9.94
CA PHE A 49 4.63 -7.22 -9.04
C PHE A 49 3.34 -6.81 -9.76
N ASP A 50 2.39 -7.72 -9.88
CA ASP A 50 1.07 -7.45 -10.46
C ASP A 50 0.02 -7.36 -9.34
N PRO A 51 -0.61 -6.18 -9.13
CA PRO A 51 -1.65 -6.01 -8.12
C PRO A 51 -2.90 -6.85 -8.40
N GLN A 52 -3.10 -7.30 -9.65
CA GLN A 52 -4.19 -8.22 -10.00
C GLN A 52 -3.98 -9.62 -9.42
N ASN A 53 -2.76 -9.99 -9.04
CA ASN A 53 -2.52 -11.26 -8.34
C ASN A 53 -2.93 -11.20 -6.86
N LEU A 54 -3.12 -9.99 -6.30
CA LEU A 54 -3.41 -9.78 -4.90
C LEU A 54 -4.76 -9.08 -4.71
N ILE A 55 -5.84 -9.80 -5.08
CA ILE A 55 -7.22 -9.34 -4.91
C ILE A 55 -7.67 -9.65 -3.48
N ILE A 56 -7.43 -8.71 -2.57
CA ILE A 56 -7.86 -8.82 -1.18
C ILE A 56 -8.51 -7.51 -0.73
N SER A 57 -9.51 -7.62 0.15
CA SER A 57 -10.06 -6.44 0.82
C SER A 57 -9.03 -5.85 1.78
N GLY A 58 -9.14 -4.56 2.04
CA GLY A 58 -8.27 -3.88 2.99
C GLY A 58 -8.30 -4.47 4.39
N LYS A 59 -9.48 -4.97 4.81
CA LYS A 59 -9.62 -5.73 6.05
C LYS A 59 -8.75 -6.99 6.04
N ALA A 60 -8.86 -7.82 4.99
CA ALA A 60 -8.06 -9.02 4.86
C ALA A 60 -6.55 -8.71 4.78
N MET A 61 -6.17 -7.62 4.10
CA MET A 61 -4.79 -7.13 4.06
C MET A 61 -4.26 -6.79 5.45
N CYS A 62 -5.06 -6.09 6.28
CA CYS A 62 -4.69 -5.78 7.65
C CYS A 62 -4.63 -7.03 8.55
N GLU A 63 -5.49 -8.03 8.30
CA GLU A 63 -5.51 -9.31 9.03
C GLU A 63 -4.35 -10.23 8.62
N MET A 64 -3.84 -10.14 7.39
CA MET A 64 -2.77 -10.97 6.84
C MET A 64 -1.45 -10.86 7.64
N GLY A 65 -1.20 -9.68 8.23
CA GLY A 65 0.03 -9.40 8.96
C GLY A 65 1.25 -9.20 8.07
N LYS A 66 2.35 -8.73 8.68
CA LYS A 66 3.58 -8.36 7.97
C LYS A 66 4.17 -9.54 7.19
N GLU A 67 4.22 -10.72 7.80
CA GLU A 67 4.89 -11.88 7.24
C GLU A 67 4.25 -12.36 5.93
N MET A 68 2.93 -12.46 5.88
CA MET A 68 2.22 -12.86 4.67
C MET A 68 2.25 -11.75 3.61
N PHE A 69 2.18 -10.49 4.01
CA PHE A 69 2.31 -9.35 3.09
C PHE A 69 3.67 -9.35 2.41
N LEU A 70 4.75 -9.47 3.19
CA LEU A 70 6.12 -9.56 2.69
C LEU A 70 6.33 -10.80 1.80
N ALA A 71 5.61 -11.90 2.04
CA ALA A 71 5.70 -13.09 1.19
C ALA A 71 5.08 -12.87 -0.21
N GLN A 72 4.13 -11.94 -0.34
CA GLN A 72 3.46 -11.62 -1.61
C GLN A 72 4.18 -10.52 -2.39
N THR A 73 4.92 -9.65 -1.71
CA THR A 73 5.64 -8.53 -2.32
C THR A 73 7.14 -8.80 -2.46
N PRO A 74 7.83 -8.18 -3.44
CA PRO A 74 9.29 -8.29 -3.56
C PRO A 74 10.04 -7.81 -2.30
N PRO A 75 11.20 -8.42 -1.99
CA PRO A 75 12.04 -7.97 -0.88
C PRO A 75 12.44 -6.50 -1.05
N TYR A 76 12.67 -5.80 0.06
CA TYR A 76 12.88 -4.34 0.17
C TYR A 76 11.62 -3.49 -0.04
N VAL A 77 10.84 -3.73 -1.10
CA VAL A 77 9.63 -2.92 -1.34
C VAL A 77 8.48 -3.32 -0.43
N GLY A 78 8.37 -4.61 -0.10
CA GLY A 78 7.42 -5.09 0.89
C GLY A 78 7.55 -4.39 2.24
N ASP A 79 8.78 -4.13 2.70
CA ASP A 79 9.01 -3.42 3.96
C ASP A 79 8.54 -1.96 3.89
N ILE A 80 8.81 -1.27 2.79
CA ILE A 80 8.36 0.12 2.56
C ILE A 80 6.83 0.21 2.53
N LEU A 81 6.20 -0.71 1.80
CA LEU A 81 4.75 -0.81 1.70
C LEU A 81 4.12 -1.11 3.06
N TRP A 82 4.70 -2.04 3.80
CA TRP A 82 4.24 -2.37 5.15
C TRP A 82 4.39 -1.19 6.10
N GLU A 83 5.51 -0.46 6.06
CA GLU A 83 5.68 0.76 6.86
C GLU A 83 4.62 1.81 6.52
N HIS A 84 4.27 1.95 5.24
CA HIS A 84 3.19 2.86 4.82
C HIS A 84 1.82 2.39 5.34
N LEU A 85 1.54 1.08 5.26
CA LEU A 85 0.31 0.50 5.77
C LEU A 85 0.17 0.67 7.28
N ASP A 86 1.24 0.40 8.04
CA ASP A 86 1.29 0.59 9.49
C ASP A 86 1.10 2.06 9.87
N ARG A 87 1.69 3.00 9.12
CA ARG A 87 1.44 4.46 9.27
C ARG A 87 -0.03 4.81 9.08
N LEU A 88 -0.67 4.30 8.02
CA LEU A 88 -2.08 4.53 7.73
C LEU A 88 -2.98 3.95 8.84
N LEU A 89 -2.65 2.75 9.35
CA LEU A 89 -3.35 2.13 10.47
C LEU A 89 -3.19 2.90 11.78
N ARG A 90 -2.02 3.49 12.01
CA ARG A 90 -1.73 4.29 13.21
C ARG A 90 -2.29 5.71 13.14
N GLY A 91 -2.62 6.20 11.94
CA GLY A 91 -3.15 7.54 11.73
C GLY A 91 -2.17 8.66 12.11
N ILE A 92 -0.86 8.41 11.95
CA ILE A 92 0.24 9.34 12.31
C ILE A 92 0.84 10.04 11.09
#